data_AF-A0A098TMZ6-F1
#
_entry.id   AF-A0A098TMZ6-F1
#
_cell.length_a   1.000
_cell.length_b   1.000
_cell.length_c   1.000
_cell.angle_alpha   90.00
_cell.angle_beta   90.00
_cell.angle_gamma   90.00
#
_symmetry.space_group_name_H-M   'P 1'
#
loop_
_entity.id
_entity.type
_entity.pdbx_description
1 polymer ?
#
loop_
_entity_poly.entity_id
_entity_poly.type
_entity_poly.pdbx_seq_one_letter_code
_entity_poly.pdbx_strand_id
1 'polypeptide(L)'
;MNTIPDPFQRSNYGFHKTNYQQFDRQQRQQKILRSQVGFVDTSRLKPIPCQGCVNYHGVAYGASYETRILLVCGIHPVGWQGSGLCSDWQPLP
;
A
#
# COMPACT_ATOMS: atom_id res chain seq x y z
N MET A 1 32.96 27.82 -33.34
CA MET A 1 31.83 28.70 -32.94
C MET A 1 31.42 28.29 -31.54
N ASN A 2 31.77 29.07 -30.52
CA ASN A 2 31.39 28.81 -29.14
C ASN A 2 29.96 29.27 -28.94
N THR A 3 29.02 28.33 -28.82
CA THR A 3 27.63 28.64 -28.45
C THR A 3 27.64 29.09 -26.99
N ILE A 4 27.40 30.37 -26.75
CA ILE A 4 27.19 30.90 -25.40
C ILE A 4 26.02 30.11 -24.80
N PRO A 5 26.18 29.46 -23.63
CA PRO A 5 25.10 28.68 -23.03
C PRO A 5 23.91 29.60 -22.80
N ASP A 6 22.76 29.24 -23.35
CA ASP A 6 21.52 29.98 -23.17
C ASP A 6 21.22 30.10 -21.66
N PRO A 7 21.21 31.32 -21.10
CA PRO A 7 21.00 31.54 -19.67
C PRO A 7 19.64 30.98 -19.18
N PHE A 8 18.65 30.88 -20.07
CA PHE A 8 17.35 30.29 -19.74
C PHE A 8 17.44 28.76 -19.60
N GLN A 9 18.21 28.09 -20.45
CA GLN A 9 18.43 26.64 -20.36
C GLN A 9 19.15 26.26 -19.06
N ARG A 10 20.17 27.04 -18.67
CA ARG A 10 20.90 26.80 -17.41
C ARG A 10 20.01 27.00 -16.19
N SER A 11 19.16 28.03 -16.21
CA SER A 11 18.20 28.30 -15.14
C SER A 11 17.17 27.17 -15.03
N ASN A 12 16.56 26.76 -16.15
CA ASN A 12 15.61 25.65 -16.20
C ASN A 12 16.23 24.35 -15.69
N TYR A 13 17.46 24.02 -16.10
CA TYR A 13 18.17 22.85 -15.59
C TYR A 13 18.33 22.88 -14.06
N GLY A 14 18.66 24.05 -13.50
CA GLY A 14 18.74 24.25 -12.04
C GLY A 14 17.41 24.00 -11.34
N PHE A 15 16.31 24.54 -11.86
CA PHE A 15 14.97 24.31 -11.32
C PHE A 15 14.54 22.85 -11.41
N HIS A 16 14.73 22.19 -12.56
CA HIS A 16 14.43 20.76 -12.73
C HIS A 16 15.24 19.88 -11.78
N LYS A 17 16.53 20.15 -11.63
CA LYS A 17 17.40 19.44 -10.68
C LYS A 17 16.89 19.57 -9.25
N THR A 18 16.47 20.78 -8.86
CA THR A 18 15.95 21.05 -7.52
C THR A 18 14.62 20.33 -7.28
N ASN A 19 13.69 20.39 -8.23
CA ASN A 19 12.41 19.68 -8.15
C ASN A 19 12.61 18.16 -8.05
N TYR A 20 13.53 17.60 -8.84
CA TYR A 20 13.86 16.18 -8.77
C TYR A 20 14.43 15.78 -7.40
N GLN A 21 15.34 16.59 -6.85
CA GLN A 21 15.90 16.35 -5.51
C GLN A 21 14.85 16.42 -4.40
N GLN A 22 13.89 17.35 -4.51
CA GLN A 22 12.77 17.45 -3.57
C GLN A 22 11.86 16.22 -3.66
N PHE A 23 11.51 15.80 -4.88
CA PHE A 23 10.72 14.59 -5.11
C PHE A 23 11.42 13.35 -4.55
N ASP A 24 12.71 13.15 -4.84
CA ASP A 24 13.48 12.01 -4.33
C ASP A 24 13.56 12.01 -2.80
N ARG A 25 13.75 13.19 -2.18
CA ARG A 25 13.71 13.32 -0.71
C ARG A 25 12.35 12.90 -0.14
N GLN A 26 11.25 13.34 -0.74
CA GLN A 26 9.91 12.96 -0.31
C GLN A 26 9.69 11.44 -0.44
N GLN A 27 10.12 10.83 -1.55
CA GLN A 27 10.02 9.39 -1.76
C GLN A 27 10.83 8.60 -0.72
N ARG A 28 12.07 9.03 -0.42
CA ARG A 28 12.89 8.41 0.63
C ARG A 28 12.23 8.50 2.01
N GLN A 29 11.68 9.66 2.37
CA GLN A 29 10.95 9.84 3.63
C GLN A 29 9.73 8.92 3.70
N GLN A 30 8.94 8.83 2.63
CA GLN A 30 7.80 7.91 2.57
C GLN A 30 8.24 6.44 2.71
N LYS A 31 9.35 6.04 2.09
CA LYS A 31 9.90 4.68 2.26
C LYS A 31 10.32 4.40 3.71
N ILE A 32 11.01 5.36 4.35
CA ILE A 32 11.42 5.25 5.76
C ILE A 32 10.18 5.12 6.65
N LEU A 33 9.20 6.01 6.49
CA LEU A 33 7.94 5.96 7.24
C LEU A 33 7.22 4.62 7.04
N ARG A 34 7.10 4.13 5.79
CA ARG A 34 6.50 2.81 5.51
C ARG A 34 7.27 1.64 6.13
N SER A 35 8.59 1.77 6.31
CA SER A 35 9.41 0.76 6.99
C SER A 35 9.36 0.85 8.52
N GLN A 36 9.13 2.07 9.06
CA GLN A 36 9.05 2.36 10.49
C GLN A 36 7.67 2.12 11.09
N VAL A 37 6.60 2.31 10.31
CA VAL A 37 5.28 1.77 10.63
C VAL A 37 5.42 0.27 10.43
N GLY A 38 5.95 -0.38 11.46
CA GLY A 38 6.25 -1.80 11.48
C GLY A 38 5.08 -2.56 10.90
N PHE A 39 5.38 -3.53 10.06
CA PHE A 39 4.42 -4.48 9.53
C PHE A 39 3.51 -4.92 10.68
N VAL A 40 2.33 -4.31 10.78
CA VAL A 40 1.37 -4.66 11.80
C VAL A 40 1.01 -6.09 11.45
N ASP A 41 1.33 -7.02 12.33
CA ASP A 41 0.95 -8.41 12.14
C ASP A 41 -0.58 -8.43 11.98
N THR A 42 -1.01 -8.61 10.73
CA THR A 42 -2.42 -8.60 10.35
C THR A 42 -3.13 -9.86 10.85
N SER A 43 -2.42 -10.77 11.54
CA SER A 43 -3.03 -11.90 12.24
C SER A 43 -4.18 -11.47 13.16
N ARG A 44 -4.07 -10.30 13.81
CA ARG A 44 -5.13 -9.72 14.65
C ARG A 44 -6.34 -9.20 13.88
N LEU A 45 -6.21 -8.96 12.57
CA LEU A 45 -7.31 -8.53 11.68
C LEU A 45 -8.03 -9.71 11.03
N LYS A 46 -7.53 -10.94 11.20
CA LYS A 46 -8.16 -12.13 10.61
C LYS A 46 -9.38 -12.55 11.45
N PRO A 47 -10.61 -12.50 10.91
CA PRO A 47 -11.79 -12.96 11.63
C PRO A 47 -11.60 -14.43 12.03
N ILE A 48 -12.01 -14.79 13.26
CA ILE A 48 -11.88 -16.14 13.80
C ILE A 48 -12.40 -17.21 12.82
N PRO A 49 -13.57 -17.05 12.18
CA PRO A 49 -14.08 -18.06 11.23
C PRO A 49 -13.22 -18.25 9.98
N CYS A 50 -12.32 -17.31 9.67
CA CYS A 50 -11.47 -17.34 8.48
C CYS A 50 -10.04 -17.82 8.78
N GLN A 51 -9.71 -18.11 10.04
CA GLN A 51 -8.40 -18.64 10.41
C GLN A 51 -8.21 -20.03 9.79
N GLY A 52 -7.03 -20.25 9.19
CA GLY A 52 -6.69 -21.50 8.50
C GLY A 52 -7.38 -21.74 7.15
N CYS A 53 -8.22 -20.80 6.67
CA CYS A 53 -8.93 -20.97 5.40
C CYS A 53 -8.04 -20.63 4.20
N VAL A 54 -8.00 -21.50 3.17
CA VAL A 54 -7.31 -21.24 1.90
C VAL A 54 -7.93 -20.10 1.10
N ASN A 55 -9.22 -19.84 1.31
CA ASN A 55 -9.95 -18.77 0.62
C ASN A 55 -9.72 -17.38 1.27
N TYR A 56 -9.02 -17.30 2.41
CA TYR A 56 -8.73 -16.02 3.05
C TYR A 56 -7.72 -15.20 2.23
N HIS A 57 -8.13 -14.00 1.84
CA HIS A 57 -7.33 -13.03 1.06
C HIS A 57 -6.70 -11.95 1.94
N GLY A 58 -7.49 -11.29 2.79
CA GLY A 58 -7.01 -10.34 3.79
C GLY A 58 -6.30 -9.09 3.25
N VAL A 59 -6.64 -8.63 2.04
CA VAL A 59 -5.98 -7.47 1.40
C VAL A 59 -6.82 -6.20 1.59
N ALA A 60 -6.16 -5.12 2.01
CA ALA A 60 -6.78 -3.81 2.07
C ALA A 60 -6.64 -3.07 0.73
N TYR A 61 -7.75 -2.57 0.20
CA TYR A 61 -7.83 -1.73 -0.99
C TYR A 61 -8.08 -0.27 -0.59
N GLY A 62 -7.73 0.68 -1.45
CA GLY A 62 -7.83 2.12 -1.17
C GLY A 62 -6.47 2.75 -0.82
N ALA A 63 -6.32 4.04 -1.14
CA ALA A 63 -5.05 4.76 -1.02
C ALA A 63 -4.99 5.68 0.21
N SER A 64 -6.14 6.12 0.73
CA SER A 64 -6.24 6.98 1.91
C SER A 64 -6.82 6.20 3.10
N TYR A 65 -6.66 6.75 4.31
CA TYR A 65 -7.22 6.13 5.52
C TYR A 65 -8.75 6.00 5.44
N GLU A 66 -9.42 7.02 4.89
CA GLU A 66 -10.88 7.10 4.77
C GLU A 66 -11.43 6.15 3.71
N THR A 67 -10.63 5.82 2.69
CA THR A 67 -11.03 4.94 1.57
C THR A 67 -10.53 3.51 1.73
N ARG A 68 -9.83 3.22 2.82
CA ARG A 68 -9.21 1.91 3.04
C ARG A 68 -10.24 0.88 3.47
N ILE A 69 -10.47 -0.13 2.64
CA ILE A 69 -11.42 -1.22 2.89
C ILE A 69 -10.68 -2.55 2.87
N LEU A 70 -10.88 -3.37 3.91
CA LEU A 70 -10.33 -4.73 3.97
C LEU A 70 -11.24 -5.71 3.24
N LEU A 71 -10.71 -6.41 2.24
CA LEU A 71 -11.38 -7.54 1.59
C LEU A 71 -10.91 -8.85 2.22
N VAL A 72 -11.81 -9.54 2.92
CA VAL A 72 -11.51 -10.76 3.69
C VAL A 72 -11.36 -11.97 2.78
N CYS A 73 -12.34 -12.27 1.93
CA CYS A 73 -12.24 -13.30 0.88
C CYS A 73 -13.15 -12.96 -0.31
N GLY A 74 -13.00 -13.67 -1.43
CA GLY A 74 -13.82 -13.47 -2.63
C GLY A 74 -15.30 -13.84 -2.47
N ILE A 75 -15.62 -14.68 -1.49
CA ILE A 75 -16.98 -15.20 -1.24
C ILE A 75 -17.70 -14.37 -0.17
N HIS A 76 -16.98 -13.97 0.87
CA HIS A 76 -17.45 -13.09 1.94
C HIS A 76 -16.53 -11.87 2.05
N PRO A 77 -16.83 -10.78 1.31
CA PRO A 77 -15.97 -9.60 1.22
C PRO A 77 -15.60 -8.98 2.59
N VAL A 78 -16.54 -9.00 3.53
CA VAL A 78 -16.37 -8.47 4.89
C VAL A 78 -16.12 -9.57 5.95
N GLY A 79 -15.86 -10.80 5.50
CA GLY A 79 -15.73 -11.97 6.37
C GLY A 79 -17.09 -12.60 6.74
N TRP A 80 -17.02 -13.80 7.31
CA TRP A 80 -18.21 -14.54 7.71
C TRP A 80 -18.94 -13.85 8.86
N GLN A 81 -20.23 -13.58 8.67
CA GLN A 81 -21.10 -12.88 9.63
C GLN A 81 -22.05 -13.83 10.39
N GLY A 82 -22.04 -15.13 10.06
CA GLY A 82 -22.88 -16.12 10.72
C GLY A 82 -22.33 -16.55 12.08
N SER A 83 -23.17 -17.13 12.91
CA SER A 83 -22.81 -17.63 14.25
C SER A 83 -22.04 -18.96 14.25
N GLY A 84 -21.99 -19.65 13.10
CA GLY A 84 -21.34 -20.96 12.95
C GLY A 84 -20.07 -20.92 12.10
N LEU A 85 -19.67 -22.09 11.59
CA LEU A 85 -18.59 -22.22 10.61
C LEU A 85 -19.04 -21.63 9.26
N CYS A 86 -18.10 -21.02 8.54
CA CYS A 86 -18.32 -20.55 7.18
C CYS A 86 -18.53 -21.76 6.26
N SER A 87 -19.58 -21.73 5.44
CA SER A 87 -19.90 -22.77 4.45
C SER A 87 -18.79 -23.02 3.45
N ASP A 88 -18.03 -21.98 3.14
CA ASP A 88 -16.98 -21.96 2.13
C ASP A 88 -15.57 -22.08 2.73
N TRP A 89 -15.49 -22.48 4.00
CA TRP A 89 -14.22 -22.72 4.66
C TRP A 89 -13.56 -23.98 4.12
N GLN A 90 -12.29 -23.86 3.75
CA GLN A 90 -11.46 -24.97 3.30
C GLN A 90 -10.07 -24.86 3.92
N PRO A 91 -9.49 -25.95 4.43
CA PRO A 91 -8.17 -25.92 5.06
C PRO A 91 -7.09 -25.56 4.02
N LEU A 92 -6.03 -24.90 4.48
CA LEU A 92 -4.80 -24.76 3.70
C LEU A 92 -4.24 -26.16 3.36
N PRO A 93 -3.70 -26.35 2.13
CA PRO A 93 -3.09 -27.62 1.73
C PRO A 93 -1.82 -27.94 2.52
#